data_AF-A0A0P7CSL5-F1
#
_entry.id   AF-A0A0P7CSL5-F1
#
_cell.length_a   1.000
_cell.length_b   1.000
_cell.length_c   1.000
_cell.angle_alpha   90.00
_cell.angle_beta   90.00
_cell.angle_gamma   90.00
#
_symmetry.space_group_name_H-M   'P 1'
#
loop_
_entity.id
_entity.type
_entity.pdbx_description
1 polymer ?
#
loop_
_entity_poly.entity_id
_entity_poly.type
_entity_poly.pdbx_seq_one_letter_code
_entity_poly.pdbx_strand_id
1 'polypeptide(L)'
;MQRKLDSEPLRTRIYIDGYNFYYGCLRGTPYKWLDLLPLFEKHILPSILVTDSHGQIRAWRLLESPSIKYFTAKIIESVARAGDSVSSQARYHTALRKLHDGRIELIEGYYAVNKMKVKIVDPENPDKAPRECQEIQAWKVEEKQSDVNLALQAYHDSITGQVDHAVIVTNDTDIAPALQMIRAHTDVRIGVVVPTSGQNRSANTDLIKFAHWKREHINSGELAACQLPRVIPGRKPTIKPESWYGQPELLQEILDLAIPVRGSRAAAFKWMEQPNQFLSGERPIELVETAEGATRVLQYIHSWIAQQEELP
;
A
#
# COMPACT_ATOMS: atom_id res chain seq x y z
N MET A 1 7.27 -9.39 48.69
CA MET A 1 8.52 -9.67 47.96
C MET A 1 8.22 -9.63 46.47
N GLN A 2 8.93 -8.75 45.76
CA GLN A 2 8.90 -8.44 44.33
C GLN A 2 8.61 -9.63 43.38
N ARG A 3 7.66 -9.44 42.45
CA ARG A 3 7.88 -9.44 40.98
C ARG A 3 6.53 -9.49 40.24
N LYS A 4 5.94 -8.33 39.94
CA LYS A 4 5.38 -8.15 38.59
C LYS A 4 6.59 -8.27 37.66
N LEU A 5 6.82 -9.43 37.06
CA LEU A 5 7.54 -9.43 35.79
C LEU A 5 6.54 -8.78 34.83
N ASP A 6 6.67 -7.47 34.63
CA ASP A 6 6.18 -6.88 33.39
C ASP A 6 6.93 -7.64 32.29
N SER A 7 6.25 -8.62 31.70
CA SER A 7 6.85 -9.43 30.64
C SER A 7 7.29 -8.48 29.53
N GLU A 8 8.54 -8.59 29.08
CA GLU A 8 9.05 -7.78 27.98
C GLU A 8 8.06 -7.76 26.81
N PRO A 9 7.86 -6.60 26.16
CA PRO A 9 6.95 -6.47 25.03
C PRO A 9 7.42 -7.36 23.87
N LEU A 10 6.46 -7.97 23.17
CA LEU A 10 6.72 -8.84 22.04
C LEU A 10 7.45 -8.07 20.93
N ARG A 11 8.64 -8.55 20.55
CA ARG A 11 9.39 -8.03 19.39
C ARG A 11 8.62 -8.33 18.12
N THR A 12 8.02 -7.31 17.55
CA THR A 12 7.08 -7.41 16.44
C THR A 12 7.73 -6.99 15.13
N ARG A 13 7.52 -7.79 14.08
CA ARG A 13 7.89 -7.45 12.70
C ARG A 13 6.70 -7.68 11.78
N ILE A 14 6.55 -6.80 10.79
CA ILE A 14 5.47 -6.85 9.81
C ILE A 14 6.04 -7.32 8.46
N TYR A 15 5.35 -8.25 7.83
CA TYR A 15 5.70 -8.84 6.54
C TYR A 15 4.56 -8.53 5.57
N ILE A 16 4.83 -7.68 4.59
CA ILE A 16 3.80 -7.16 3.68
C ILE A 16 3.99 -7.77 2.30
N ASP A 17 2.97 -8.49 1.85
CA ASP A 17 2.82 -8.89 0.46
C ASP A 17 2.38 -7.65 -0.35
N GLY A 18 3.32 -7.05 -1.08
CA GLY A 18 3.10 -5.80 -1.79
C GLY A 18 2.08 -5.91 -2.92
N TYR A 19 1.96 -7.08 -3.56
CA TYR A 19 1.01 -7.30 -4.66
C TYR A 19 -0.39 -7.47 -4.10
N ASN A 20 -0.57 -8.35 -3.13
CA ASN A 20 -1.85 -8.54 -2.46
C ASN A 20 -2.32 -7.24 -1.79
N PHE A 21 -1.41 -6.50 -1.16
CA PHE A 21 -1.69 -5.18 -0.58
C PHE A 21 -2.13 -4.17 -1.63
N TYR A 22 -1.38 -4.03 -2.74
CA TYR A 22 -1.73 -3.10 -3.80
C TYR A 22 -3.09 -3.42 -4.42
N TYR A 23 -3.34 -4.66 -4.84
CA TYR A 23 -4.59 -5.05 -5.49
C TYR A 23 -5.78 -5.13 -4.53
N GLY A 24 -5.52 -5.33 -3.24
CA GLY A 24 -6.56 -5.46 -2.23
C GLY A 24 -7.07 -4.11 -1.69
N CYS A 25 -6.20 -3.11 -1.49
CA CYS A 25 -6.64 -1.84 -0.91
C CYS A 25 -6.08 -0.54 -1.50
N LEU A 26 -5.13 -0.58 -2.43
CA LEU A 26 -4.56 0.63 -3.04
C LEU A 26 -5.00 0.85 -4.49
N ARG A 27 -5.23 -0.22 -5.24
CA ARG A 27 -5.56 -0.13 -6.66
C ARG A 27 -6.89 0.58 -6.85
N GLY A 28 -6.88 1.62 -7.68
CA GLY A 28 -8.07 2.43 -7.96
C GLY A 28 -8.39 3.46 -6.87
N THR A 29 -7.53 3.61 -5.86
CA THR A 29 -7.66 4.64 -4.83
C THR A 29 -6.54 5.69 -4.98
N PRO A 30 -6.72 6.90 -4.41
CA PRO A 30 -5.65 7.91 -4.36
C PRO A 30 -4.59 7.60 -3.29
N TYR A 31 -4.75 6.53 -2.52
CA TYR A 31 -3.95 6.26 -1.34
C TYR A 31 -2.64 5.51 -1.62
N LYS A 32 -2.16 5.52 -2.86
CA LYS A 32 -0.93 4.83 -3.27
C LYS A 32 0.33 5.45 -2.67
N TRP A 33 0.31 6.74 -2.31
CA TRP A 33 1.44 7.46 -1.68
C TRP A 33 1.47 7.22 -0.17
N LEU A 34 1.40 5.96 0.25
CA LEU A 34 1.14 5.54 1.61
C LEU A 34 2.41 5.45 2.47
N ASP A 35 2.34 5.95 3.67
CA ASP A 35 3.33 5.71 4.70
C ASP A 35 2.98 4.44 5.49
N LEU A 36 3.73 3.36 5.22
CA LEU A 36 3.48 2.05 5.84
C LEU A 36 3.77 2.06 7.34
N LEU A 37 4.78 2.79 7.81
CA LEU A 37 5.15 2.74 9.22
C LEU A 37 4.06 3.28 10.16
N PRO A 38 3.56 4.53 10.01
CA PRO A 38 2.47 5.05 10.84
C PRO A 38 1.16 4.30 10.61
N LEU A 39 0.90 3.75 9.43
CA LEU A 39 -0.28 2.90 9.21
C LEU A 39 -0.29 1.74 10.21
N PHE A 40 0.81 0.99 10.31
CA PHE A 40 0.84 -0.13 11.24
C PHE A 40 1.04 0.29 12.69
N GLU A 41 1.94 1.23 12.94
CA GLU A 41 2.33 1.65 14.29
C GLU A 41 1.22 2.42 15.03
N LYS A 42 0.47 3.28 14.32
CA LYS A 42 -0.51 4.19 14.94
C LYS A 42 -1.96 3.77 14.74
N HIS A 43 -2.26 2.99 13.72
CA HIS A 43 -3.65 2.62 13.39
C HIS A 43 -3.91 1.12 13.53
N ILE A 44 -3.15 0.27 12.83
CA ILE A 44 -3.46 -1.17 12.78
C ILE A 44 -3.11 -1.91 14.07
N LEU A 45 -1.87 -1.84 14.55
CA LEU A 45 -1.46 -2.61 15.72
C LEU A 45 -2.10 -2.14 17.03
N PRO A 46 -2.33 -0.83 17.27
CA PRO A 46 -3.06 -0.38 18.45
C PRO A 46 -4.51 -0.87 18.51
N SER A 47 -5.13 -1.23 17.37
CA SER A 47 -6.51 -1.73 17.35
C SER A 47 -6.62 -3.23 17.68
N ILE A 48 -5.52 -3.91 17.97
CA ILE A 48 -5.47 -5.37 18.11
C ILE A 48 -4.99 -5.76 19.50
N LEU A 49 -5.70 -6.72 20.12
CA LEU A 49 -5.29 -7.35 21.35
C LEU A 49 -4.48 -8.61 21.05
N VAL A 50 -3.22 -8.63 21.48
CA VAL A 50 -2.35 -9.80 21.38
C VAL A 50 -2.30 -10.50 22.72
N THR A 51 -2.60 -11.80 22.74
CA THR A 51 -2.56 -12.62 23.95
C THR A 51 -1.52 -13.72 23.85
N ASP A 52 -1.02 -14.15 25.01
CA ASP A 52 -0.20 -15.36 25.10
C ASP A 52 -1.03 -16.65 25.21
N SER A 53 -0.37 -17.78 25.43
CA SER A 53 -0.97 -19.11 25.51
C SER A 53 -1.88 -19.28 26.73
N HIS A 54 -1.77 -18.39 27.72
CA HIS A 54 -2.61 -18.36 28.92
C HIS A 54 -3.70 -17.29 28.82
N GLY A 55 -3.84 -16.62 27.67
CA GLY A 55 -4.83 -15.56 27.46
C GLY A 55 -4.44 -14.23 28.09
N GLN A 56 -3.20 -14.05 28.56
CA GLN A 56 -2.77 -12.76 29.12
C GLN A 56 -2.43 -11.79 28.00
N ILE A 57 -2.88 -10.54 28.15
CA ILE A 57 -2.60 -9.47 27.20
C ILE A 57 -1.10 -9.15 27.23
N ARG A 58 -0.49 -9.08 26.05
CA ARG A 58 0.93 -8.78 25.89
C ARG A 58 1.10 -7.45 25.16
N ALA A 59 1.97 -6.60 25.70
CA ALA A 59 2.45 -5.43 24.98
C ALA A 59 3.32 -5.85 23.78
N TRP A 60 3.44 -4.98 22.80
CA TRP A 60 4.28 -5.17 21.62
C TRP A 60 5.19 -3.97 21.39
N ARG A 61 6.30 -4.18 20.69
CA ARG A 61 7.14 -3.12 20.13
C ARG A 61 7.63 -3.50 18.75
N LEU A 62 7.66 -2.56 17.82
CA LEU A 62 8.24 -2.81 16.49
C LEU A 62 9.77 -2.91 16.59
N LEU A 63 10.35 -3.86 15.85
CA LEU A 63 11.80 -3.95 15.69
C LEU A 63 12.32 -2.77 14.87
N GLU A 64 13.52 -2.28 15.15
CA GLU A 64 14.07 -1.11 14.44
C GLU A 64 14.73 -1.48 13.11
N SER A 65 15.28 -2.70 12.99
CA SER A 65 16.02 -3.12 11.79
C SER A 65 15.61 -4.52 11.33
N PRO A 66 14.70 -4.62 10.37
CA PRO A 66 13.64 -3.64 10.05
C PRO A 66 12.38 -3.87 10.90
N SER A 67 11.51 -2.84 10.99
CA SER A 67 10.12 -2.98 11.47
C SER A 67 9.24 -3.69 10.46
N ILE A 68 9.46 -3.39 9.18
CA ILE A 68 8.65 -3.85 8.05
C ILE A 68 9.57 -4.48 7.00
N LYS A 69 9.23 -5.69 6.57
CA LYS A 69 9.73 -6.31 5.33
C LYS A 69 8.63 -6.23 4.28
N TYR A 70 8.86 -5.47 3.22
CA TYR A 70 7.89 -5.24 2.14
C TYR A 70 8.34 -6.00 0.89
N PHE A 71 7.58 -7.03 0.51
CA PHE A 71 7.86 -7.93 -0.60
C PHE A 71 7.18 -7.42 -1.86
N THR A 72 7.92 -7.22 -2.94
CA THR A 72 7.37 -6.61 -4.17
C THR A 72 8.23 -6.97 -5.38
N ALA A 73 7.77 -6.64 -6.59
CA ALA A 73 8.58 -6.72 -7.81
C ALA A 73 8.59 -5.38 -8.53
N LYS A 74 9.75 -5.02 -9.11
CA LYS A 74 9.90 -3.80 -9.91
C LYS A 74 9.12 -3.92 -11.21
N ILE A 75 8.17 -3.01 -11.44
CA ILE A 75 7.39 -2.94 -12.67
C ILE A 75 8.33 -2.79 -13.87
N ILE A 76 8.08 -3.58 -14.89
CA ILE A 76 8.78 -3.52 -16.17
C ILE A 76 7.96 -2.70 -17.17
N GLU A 77 8.66 -1.91 -17.98
CA GLU A 77 8.04 -0.95 -18.91
C GLU A 77 7.10 -1.62 -19.91
N SER A 78 7.48 -2.78 -20.46
CA SER A 78 6.71 -3.51 -21.47
C SER A 78 5.35 -4.03 -20.98
N VAL A 79 5.10 -4.05 -19.67
CA VAL A 79 3.82 -4.50 -19.08
C VAL A 79 3.19 -3.42 -18.20
N ALA A 80 3.74 -2.21 -18.20
CA ALA A 80 3.22 -1.08 -17.45
C ALA A 80 1.83 -0.70 -17.98
N ARG A 81 0.87 -0.52 -17.07
CA ARG A 81 -0.51 -0.15 -17.45
C ARG A 81 -0.67 1.32 -17.82
N ALA A 82 0.13 2.17 -17.19
CA ALA A 82 0.19 3.61 -17.43
C ALA A 82 1.63 4.04 -17.70
N GLY A 83 1.82 5.08 -18.52
CA GLY A 83 3.14 5.53 -18.97
C GLY A 83 4.10 5.93 -17.85
N ASP A 84 3.58 6.29 -16.67
CA ASP A 84 4.39 6.70 -15.52
C ASP A 84 4.58 5.58 -14.47
N SER A 85 4.00 4.39 -14.65
CA SER A 85 3.92 3.33 -13.61
C SER A 85 5.30 2.96 -13.02
N VAL A 86 6.29 2.77 -13.89
CA VAL A 86 7.68 2.43 -13.50
C VAL A 86 8.28 3.55 -12.66
N SER A 87 8.16 4.79 -13.14
CA SER A 87 8.69 5.97 -12.44
C SER A 87 8.00 6.21 -11.10
N SER A 88 6.69 5.99 -11.03
CA SER A 88 5.86 6.21 -9.86
C SER A 88 6.15 5.19 -8.77
N GLN A 89 6.31 3.90 -9.11
CA GLN A 89 6.78 2.89 -8.17
C GLN A 89 8.21 3.19 -7.68
N ALA A 90 9.13 3.54 -8.58
CA ALA A 90 10.50 3.86 -8.21
C ALA A 90 10.57 5.07 -7.24
N ARG A 91 9.74 6.09 -7.47
CA ARG A 91 9.56 7.24 -6.56
C ARG A 91 9.06 6.77 -5.20
N TYR A 92 8.04 5.92 -5.15
CA TYR A 92 7.51 5.40 -3.89
C TYR A 92 8.52 4.58 -3.10
N HIS A 93 9.21 3.62 -3.74
CA HIS A 93 10.26 2.83 -3.09
C HIS A 93 11.40 3.72 -2.57
N THR A 94 11.73 4.79 -3.30
CA THR A 94 12.73 5.78 -2.87
C THR A 94 12.23 6.60 -1.67
N ALA A 95 10.96 6.99 -1.65
CA ALA A 95 10.36 7.71 -0.53
C ALA A 95 10.37 6.87 0.76
N LEU A 96 9.96 5.60 0.68
CA LEU A 96 10.00 4.68 1.82
C LEU A 96 11.41 4.53 2.39
N ARG A 97 12.43 4.33 1.53
CA ARG A 97 13.83 4.22 1.96
C ARG A 97 14.37 5.49 2.61
N LYS A 98 14.02 6.66 2.08
CA LYS A 98 14.52 7.95 2.60
C LYS A 98 13.92 8.35 3.93
N LEU A 99 12.61 8.15 4.10
CA LEU A 99 11.91 8.67 5.27
C LEU A 99 12.17 7.82 6.52
N HIS A 100 12.32 6.51 6.33
CA HIS A 100 12.33 5.54 7.42
C HIS A 100 13.67 4.84 7.64
N ASP A 101 14.74 5.33 7.02
CA ASP A 101 16.14 4.88 7.12
C ASP A 101 16.35 3.54 7.88
N GLY A 102 16.23 2.42 7.17
CA GLY A 102 16.45 1.08 7.71
C GLY A 102 15.27 0.41 8.44
N ARG A 103 14.20 1.15 8.79
CA ARG A 103 12.98 0.59 9.40
C ARG A 103 12.11 -0.19 8.42
N ILE A 104 12.18 0.13 7.13
CA ILE A 104 11.46 -0.57 6.05
C ILE A 104 12.49 -1.17 5.08
N GLU A 105 12.53 -2.50 5.02
CA GLU A 105 13.32 -3.26 4.07
C GLU A 105 12.45 -3.64 2.87
N LEU A 106 12.88 -3.28 1.65
CA LEU A 106 12.22 -3.71 0.42
C LEU A 106 12.91 -4.96 -0.12
N ILE A 107 12.16 -6.04 -0.27
CA ILE A 107 12.66 -7.33 -0.76
C ILE A 107 12.05 -7.55 -2.14
N GLU A 108 12.90 -7.40 -3.16
CA GLU A 108 12.47 -7.33 -4.55
C GLU A 108 12.57 -8.70 -5.24
N GLY A 109 11.43 -9.24 -5.67
CA GLY A 109 11.34 -10.28 -6.70
C GLY A 109 11.44 -9.68 -8.11
N TYR A 110 10.91 -10.39 -9.10
CA TYR A 110 10.94 -9.94 -10.50
C TYR A 110 9.68 -10.31 -11.27
N TYR A 111 9.41 -9.60 -12.37
CA TYR A 111 8.37 -9.99 -13.33
C TYR A 111 8.93 -10.93 -14.40
N ALA A 112 8.25 -12.06 -14.59
CA ALA A 112 8.47 -12.94 -15.72
C ALA A 112 7.42 -12.65 -16.81
N VAL A 113 7.88 -12.37 -18.03
CA VAL A 113 7.03 -12.16 -19.20
C VAL A 113 7.32 -13.25 -20.21
N ASN A 114 6.36 -14.16 -20.38
CA ASN A 114 6.50 -15.31 -21.26
C ASN A 114 5.31 -15.40 -22.20
N LYS A 115 5.54 -15.84 -23.44
CA LYS A 115 4.44 -16.29 -24.28
C LYS A 115 3.92 -17.62 -23.75
N MET A 116 2.61 -17.74 -23.59
CA MET A 116 1.96 -18.99 -23.22
C MET A 116 0.79 -19.28 -24.13
N LYS A 117 0.44 -20.56 -24.21
CA LYS A 117 -0.78 -21.02 -24.87
C LYS A 117 -1.90 -21.01 -23.84
N VAL A 118 -2.99 -20.31 -24.13
CA VAL A 118 -4.20 -20.27 -23.30
C VAL A 118 -5.38 -20.85 -24.06
N LYS A 119 -6.25 -21.54 -23.33
CA LYS A 119 -7.52 -22.05 -23.84
C LYS A 119 -8.59 -20.98 -23.64
N ILE A 120 -9.34 -20.67 -24.69
CA ILE A 120 -10.43 -19.68 -24.62
C ILE A 120 -11.76 -20.40 -24.36
N VAL A 121 -12.65 -19.76 -23.60
CA VAL A 121 -14.01 -20.29 -23.40
C VAL A 121 -14.76 -20.22 -24.73
N ASP A 122 -15.41 -21.32 -25.11
CA ASP A 122 -16.23 -21.41 -26.32
C ASP A 122 -17.54 -20.64 -26.07
N PRO A 123 -17.82 -19.53 -26.79
CA PRO A 123 -19.02 -18.72 -26.54
C PRO A 123 -20.32 -19.48 -26.82
N GLU A 124 -20.30 -20.41 -27.77
CA GLU A 124 -21.45 -21.22 -28.16
C GLU A 124 -21.65 -22.43 -27.24
N ASN A 125 -20.61 -22.84 -26.52
CA ASN A 125 -20.68 -23.91 -25.52
C ASN A 125 -19.76 -23.62 -24.31
N PRO A 126 -20.19 -22.78 -23.36
CA PRO A 126 -19.37 -22.37 -22.22
C PRO A 126 -18.93 -23.52 -21.30
N ASP A 127 -19.69 -24.61 -21.26
CA ASP A 127 -19.43 -25.79 -20.42
C ASP A 127 -18.47 -26.80 -21.08
N LYS A 128 -18.01 -26.51 -22.31
CA LYS A 128 -17.04 -27.34 -23.03
C LYS A 128 -15.76 -27.49 -22.21
N ALA A 129 -15.27 -28.71 -22.13
CA ALA A 129 -14.07 -29.00 -21.36
C ALA A 129 -12.87 -28.17 -21.89
N PRO A 130 -12.05 -27.52 -21.04
CA PRO A 130 -10.96 -26.66 -21.48
C PRO A 130 -9.97 -27.32 -22.47
N ARG A 131 -9.78 -28.64 -22.38
CA ARG A 131 -8.93 -29.42 -23.29
C ARG A 131 -9.43 -29.42 -24.75
N GLU A 132 -10.74 -29.31 -24.95
CA GLU A 132 -11.45 -29.30 -26.24
C GLU A 132 -11.65 -27.88 -26.79
N CYS A 133 -11.28 -26.87 -26.02
CA CYS A 133 -11.33 -25.48 -26.44
C CYS A 133 -10.18 -25.11 -27.38
N GLN A 134 -10.44 -24.09 -28.20
CA GLN A 134 -9.45 -23.47 -29.05
C GLN A 134 -8.30 -22.89 -28.21
N GLU A 135 -7.09 -22.97 -28.76
CA GLU A 135 -5.88 -22.45 -28.14
C GLU A 135 -5.37 -21.21 -28.88
N ILE A 136 -4.98 -20.18 -28.13
CA ILE A 136 -4.35 -18.98 -28.66
C ILE A 136 -3.05 -18.67 -27.92
N GLN A 137 -2.18 -17.86 -28.53
CA GLN A 137 -1.02 -17.31 -27.83
C GLN A 137 -1.40 -16.06 -27.05
N ALA A 138 -1.01 -16.01 -25.78
CA ALA A 138 -1.16 -14.86 -24.91
C ALA A 138 0.16 -14.57 -24.18
N TRP A 139 0.35 -13.32 -23.77
CA TRP A 139 1.43 -12.95 -22.87
C TRP A 139 1.03 -13.27 -21.44
N LYS A 140 1.82 -14.07 -20.76
CA LYS A 140 1.74 -14.31 -19.32
C LYS A 140 2.71 -13.37 -18.62
N VAL A 141 2.17 -12.49 -17.79
CA VAL A 141 2.94 -11.62 -16.91
C VAL A 141 2.71 -12.10 -15.49
N GLU A 142 3.76 -12.52 -14.81
CA GLU A 142 3.69 -13.03 -13.44
C GLU A 142 4.76 -12.38 -12.57
N GLU A 143 4.39 -12.04 -11.35
CA GLU A 143 5.39 -11.82 -10.31
C GLU A 143 6.01 -13.16 -9.88
N LYS A 144 7.30 -13.16 -9.61
CA LYS A 144 8.05 -14.31 -9.13
C LYS A 144 8.84 -13.95 -7.87
N GLN A 145 9.10 -14.98 -7.07
CA GLN A 145 9.89 -14.96 -5.83
C GLN A 145 9.29 -14.20 -4.64
N SER A 146 8.38 -13.25 -4.81
CA SER A 146 7.88 -12.44 -3.69
C SER A 146 7.18 -13.26 -2.61
N ASP A 147 6.29 -14.18 -2.98
CA ASP A 147 5.58 -15.04 -2.02
C ASP A 147 6.53 -16.00 -1.31
N VAL A 148 7.48 -16.57 -2.07
CA VAL A 148 8.53 -17.47 -1.55
C VAL A 148 9.44 -16.72 -0.58
N ASN A 149 9.87 -15.51 -0.92
CA ASN A 149 10.69 -14.67 -0.05
C ASN A 149 9.94 -14.31 1.23
N LEU A 150 8.64 -13.99 1.14
CA LEU A 150 7.81 -13.69 2.31
C LEU A 150 7.74 -14.89 3.26
N ALA A 151 7.41 -16.07 2.72
CA ALA A 151 7.37 -17.32 3.46
C ALA A 151 8.71 -17.64 4.16
N LEU A 152 9.81 -17.59 3.42
CA LEU A 152 11.13 -17.93 3.93
C LEU A 152 11.59 -16.95 4.99
N GLN A 153 11.41 -15.64 4.79
CA GLN A 153 11.83 -14.61 5.75
C GLN A 153 10.99 -14.66 7.04
N ALA A 154 9.67 -14.80 6.93
CA ALA A 154 8.80 -14.91 8.10
C ALA A 154 9.12 -16.16 8.93
N TYR A 155 9.33 -17.31 8.26
CA TYR A 155 9.72 -18.54 8.94
C TYR A 155 11.12 -18.45 9.56
N HIS A 156 12.11 -17.97 8.81
CA HIS A 156 13.49 -17.83 9.26
C HIS A 156 13.59 -16.91 10.49
N ASP A 157 12.97 -15.73 10.45
CA ASP A 157 12.99 -14.79 11.57
C ASP A 157 12.32 -15.38 12.82
N SER A 158 11.30 -16.22 12.62
CA SER A 158 10.60 -16.90 13.72
C SER A 158 11.47 -18.01 14.34
N ILE A 159 12.02 -18.91 13.53
CA ILE A 159 12.80 -20.07 14.02
C ILE A 159 14.15 -19.67 14.59
N THR A 160 14.73 -18.56 14.12
CA THR A 160 15.98 -17.99 14.67
C THR A 160 15.76 -17.09 15.88
N GLY A 161 14.52 -16.93 16.35
CA GLY A 161 14.20 -16.15 17.55
C GLY A 161 14.42 -14.64 17.38
N GLN A 162 14.37 -14.11 16.15
CA GLN A 162 14.49 -12.68 15.90
C GLN A 162 13.21 -11.91 16.28
N VAL A 163 12.06 -12.57 16.15
CA VAL A 163 10.74 -12.01 16.46
C VAL A 163 10.04 -12.86 17.51
N ASP A 164 9.18 -12.23 18.31
CA ASP A 164 8.23 -12.91 19.18
C ASP A 164 6.81 -12.85 18.60
N HIS A 165 6.60 -11.93 17.65
CA HIS A 165 5.33 -11.67 17.00
C HIS A 165 5.53 -11.31 15.53
N ALA A 166 4.97 -12.12 14.63
CA ALA A 166 5.00 -11.92 13.18
C ALA A 166 3.62 -11.46 12.69
N VAL A 167 3.58 -10.32 12.03
CA VAL A 167 2.34 -9.73 11.46
C VAL A 167 2.39 -9.88 9.95
N ILE A 168 1.57 -10.77 9.41
CA ILE A 168 1.54 -11.13 8.00
C ILE A 168 0.41 -10.38 7.32
N VAL A 169 0.74 -9.57 6.32
CA VAL A 169 -0.21 -8.70 5.62
C VAL A 169 -0.44 -9.26 4.22
N THR A 170 -1.42 -10.14 4.10
CA THR A 170 -1.83 -10.77 2.84
C THR A 170 -3.21 -11.42 2.99
N ASN A 171 -3.86 -11.69 1.88
CA ASN A 171 -5.01 -12.58 1.76
C ASN A 171 -4.70 -13.79 0.85
N ASP A 172 -3.44 -13.98 0.48
CA ASP A 172 -3.02 -15.13 -0.32
C ASP A 172 -2.90 -16.37 0.57
N THR A 173 -3.46 -17.49 0.11
CA THR A 173 -3.39 -18.77 0.82
C THR A 173 -2.06 -19.48 0.66
N ASP A 174 -1.23 -19.09 -0.31
CA ASP A 174 0.04 -19.75 -0.58
C ASP A 174 1.04 -19.60 0.58
N ILE A 175 0.81 -18.66 1.50
CA ILE A 175 1.60 -18.49 2.72
C ILE A 175 1.22 -19.47 3.86
N ALA A 176 0.07 -20.14 3.78
CA ALA A 176 -0.45 -20.99 4.86
C ALA A 176 0.54 -22.10 5.32
N PRO A 177 1.28 -22.78 4.42
CA PRO A 177 2.30 -23.75 4.83
C PRO A 177 3.40 -23.12 5.71
N ALA A 178 3.81 -21.88 5.43
CA ALA A 178 4.79 -21.19 6.26
C ALA A 178 4.24 -20.88 7.65
N LEU A 179 2.98 -20.42 7.75
CA LEU A 179 2.34 -20.15 9.04
C LEU A 179 2.16 -21.43 9.87
N GLN A 180 1.83 -22.54 9.21
CA GLN A 180 1.78 -23.86 9.84
C GLN A 180 3.14 -24.23 10.43
N MET A 181 4.23 -24.04 9.68
CA MET A 181 5.58 -24.34 10.15
C MET A 181 6.00 -23.45 11.31
N ILE A 182 5.67 -22.16 11.28
CA ILE A 182 5.91 -21.24 12.41
C ILE A 182 5.17 -21.74 13.67
N ARG A 183 3.87 -22.10 13.53
CA ARG A 183 3.06 -22.63 14.63
C ARG A 183 3.58 -23.95 15.20
N ALA A 184 4.14 -24.81 14.35
CA ALA A 184 4.61 -26.13 14.75
C ALA A 184 5.99 -26.11 15.42
N HIS A 185 6.83 -25.13 15.11
CA HIS A 185 8.25 -25.13 15.49
C HIS A 185 8.67 -23.94 16.35
N THR A 186 7.77 -23.00 16.65
CA THR A 186 8.10 -21.78 17.41
C THR A 186 6.94 -21.34 18.30
N ASP A 187 7.24 -20.56 19.33
CA ASP A 187 6.24 -19.90 20.18
C ASP A 187 5.80 -18.52 19.63
N VAL A 188 6.21 -18.17 18.41
CA VAL A 188 5.93 -16.87 17.80
C VAL A 188 4.43 -16.68 17.61
N ARG A 189 3.94 -15.52 18.06
CA ARG A 189 2.56 -15.09 17.81
C ARG A 189 2.43 -14.68 16.36
N ILE A 190 1.32 -15.05 15.75
CA ILE A 190 1.03 -14.79 14.34
C ILE A 190 -0.21 -13.94 14.27
N GLY A 191 -0.07 -12.75 13.71
CA GLY A 191 -1.18 -11.89 13.31
C GLY A 191 -1.36 -11.91 11.81
N VAL A 192 -2.61 -11.93 11.34
CA VAL A 192 -2.91 -11.78 9.91
C VAL A 192 -3.72 -10.51 9.68
N VAL A 193 -3.26 -9.65 8.78
CA VAL A 193 -3.99 -8.46 8.34
C VAL A 193 -4.35 -8.65 6.88
N VAL A 194 -5.65 -8.71 6.60
CA VAL A 194 -6.18 -8.85 5.24
C VAL A 194 -6.28 -7.46 4.60
N PRO A 195 -5.51 -7.17 3.54
CA PRO A 195 -5.48 -5.83 2.96
C PRO A 195 -6.66 -5.63 1.99
N THR A 196 -7.89 -5.57 2.50
CA THR A 196 -9.11 -5.28 1.71
C THR A 196 -9.76 -3.98 2.15
N SER A 197 -10.37 -3.24 1.21
CA SER A 197 -11.07 -1.97 1.45
C SER A 197 -12.58 -2.13 1.76
N GLY A 198 -12.99 -3.26 2.34
CA GLY A 198 -14.40 -3.53 2.66
C GLY A 198 -14.77 -5.02 2.67
N GLN A 199 -16.05 -5.30 2.90
CA GLN A 199 -16.61 -6.65 3.15
C GLN A 199 -16.59 -7.61 1.93
N ASN A 200 -16.13 -7.17 0.75
CA ASN A 200 -16.25 -7.97 -0.48
C ASN A 200 -15.18 -9.07 -0.65
N ARG A 201 -14.26 -9.22 0.31
CA ARG A 201 -13.33 -10.34 0.38
C ARG A 201 -13.24 -10.80 1.81
N SER A 202 -13.95 -11.88 2.14
CA SER A 202 -13.72 -12.57 3.40
C SER A 202 -12.29 -13.10 3.42
N ALA A 203 -11.67 -13.02 4.60
CA ALA A 203 -10.40 -13.66 4.86
C ALA A 203 -10.50 -15.16 4.55
N ASN A 204 -9.55 -15.71 3.80
CA ASN A 204 -9.60 -17.13 3.44
C ASN A 204 -9.43 -18.01 4.70
N THR A 205 -10.32 -18.98 4.89
CA THR A 205 -10.42 -19.80 6.11
C THR A 205 -9.11 -20.53 6.44
N ASP A 206 -8.38 -20.98 5.42
CA ASP A 206 -7.12 -21.73 5.60
C ASP A 206 -5.98 -20.86 6.14
N LEU A 207 -5.98 -19.56 5.80
CA LEU A 207 -5.00 -18.60 6.31
C LEU A 207 -5.23 -18.29 7.79
N ILE A 208 -6.50 -18.17 8.18
CA ILE A 208 -6.92 -17.82 9.55
C ILE A 208 -6.61 -18.93 10.55
N LYS A 209 -6.64 -20.20 10.10
CA LYS A 209 -6.44 -21.37 10.97
C LYS A 209 -5.14 -21.31 11.79
N PHE A 210 -4.09 -20.71 11.24
CA PHE A 210 -2.78 -20.62 11.88
C PHE A 210 -2.52 -19.28 12.56
N ALA A 211 -3.42 -18.31 12.41
CA ALA A 211 -3.31 -17.00 13.02
C ALA A 211 -3.83 -17.02 14.46
N HIS A 212 -3.15 -16.33 15.36
CA HIS A 212 -3.60 -16.12 16.74
C HIS A 212 -4.62 -14.99 16.84
N TRP A 213 -4.53 -14.03 15.92
CA TRP A 213 -5.51 -12.97 15.74
C TRP A 213 -5.57 -12.59 14.26
N LYS A 214 -6.70 -12.02 13.85
CA LYS A 214 -6.87 -11.52 12.49
C LYS A 214 -7.46 -10.11 12.49
N ARG A 215 -7.14 -9.37 11.45
CA ARG A 215 -7.81 -8.14 11.07
C ARG A 215 -8.33 -8.27 9.65
N GLU A 216 -9.62 -8.05 9.47
CA GLU A 216 -10.30 -8.42 8.23
C GLU A 216 -10.24 -7.34 7.15
N HIS A 217 -9.85 -6.11 7.49
CA HIS A 217 -9.83 -4.99 6.54
C HIS A 217 -8.85 -3.88 6.97
N ILE A 218 -8.57 -2.97 6.04
CA ILE A 218 -7.88 -1.70 6.29
C ILE A 218 -8.81 -0.59 5.80
N ASN A 219 -9.14 0.36 6.67
CA ASN A 219 -10.19 1.33 6.38
C ASN A 219 -9.61 2.48 5.54
N SER A 220 -10.43 3.05 4.66
CA SER A 220 -10.04 4.19 3.82
C SER A 220 -9.55 5.39 4.65
N GLY A 221 -10.15 5.63 5.82
CA GLY A 221 -9.71 6.68 6.74
C GLY A 221 -8.30 6.48 7.29
N GLU A 222 -7.87 5.23 7.50
CA GLU A 222 -6.51 4.89 7.95
C GLU A 222 -5.50 5.12 6.82
N LEU A 223 -5.86 4.71 5.61
CA LEU A 223 -5.06 4.94 4.41
C LEU A 223 -4.89 6.44 4.14
N ALA A 224 -5.98 7.22 4.26
CA ALA A 224 -5.97 8.67 4.10
C ALA A 224 -5.12 9.37 5.16
N ALA A 225 -5.23 8.96 6.43
CA ALA A 225 -4.46 9.54 7.53
C ALA A 225 -2.95 9.25 7.44
N CYS A 226 -2.56 8.19 6.73
CA CYS A 226 -1.19 7.73 6.62
C CYS A 226 -0.55 8.02 5.26
N GLN A 227 -0.94 9.09 4.55
CA GLN A 227 -0.23 9.45 3.32
C GLN A 227 1.14 10.07 3.65
N LEU A 228 2.16 9.71 2.87
CA LEU A 228 3.47 10.36 2.91
C LEU A 228 3.34 11.86 2.57
N PRO A 229 4.24 12.72 3.09
CA PRO A 229 4.33 14.09 2.63
C PRO A 229 4.49 14.15 1.10
N ARG A 230 3.86 15.15 0.45
CA ARG A 230 3.95 15.30 -1.02
C ARG A 230 5.39 15.36 -1.51
N VAL A 231 6.28 15.98 -0.74
CA VAL A 231 7.71 16.08 -1.06
C VAL A 231 8.51 15.47 0.08
N ILE A 232 9.24 14.40 -0.22
CA ILE A 232 10.26 13.84 0.68
C ILE A 232 11.58 14.57 0.40
N PRO A 233 12.14 15.27 1.39
CA PRO A 233 13.36 16.05 1.22
C PRO A 233 14.59 15.15 0.96
N GLY A 234 15.67 15.77 0.49
CA GLY A 234 16.95 15.12 0.19
C GLY A 234 17.67 15.78 -0.98
N ARG A 235 18.90 15.36 -1.28
CA ARG A 235 19.72 15.94 -2.37
C ARG A 235 18.98 16.06 -3.71
N LYS A 236 18.19 15.02 -4.04
CA LYS A 236 17.18 15.06 -5.09
C LYS A 236 15.83 14.79 -4.41
N PRO A 237 14.91 15.76 -4.31
CA PRO A 237 13.61 15.55 -3.68
C PRO A 237 12.81 14.44 -4.38
N THR A 238 12.07 13.67 -3.61
CA THR A 238 11.16 12.65 -4.15
C THR A 238 9.74 13.13 -3.94
N ILE A 239 8.99 13.31 -5.03
CA ILE A 239 7.68 13.96 -5.01
C ILE A 239 6.58 12.88 -5.21
N LYS A 240 5.37 13.07 -4.68
CA LYS A 240 4.17 12.27 -4.99
C LYS A 240 3.87 12.32 -6.50
N PRO A 241 3.66 11.18 -7.18
CA PRO A 241 3.20 11.16 -8.56
C PRO A 241 1.83 11.83 -8.72
N GLU A 242 1.65 12.63 -9.78
CA GLU A 242 0.40 13.36 -10.01
C GLU A 242 -0.75 12.43 -10.42
N SER A 243 -0.43 11.34 -11.11
CA SER A 243 -1.33 10.22 -11.41
C SER A 243 -1.83 9.45 -10.16
N TRP A 244 -1.34 9.81 -8.97
CA TRP A 244 -1.74 9.21 -7.70
C TRP A 244 -2.67 10.11 -6.88
N TYR A 245 -3.07 11.27 -7.39
CA TYR A 245 -4.19 12.04 -6.84
C TYR A 245 -5.53 11.46 -7.29
N GLY A 246 -6.60 11.76 -6.56
CA GLY A 246 -7.94 11.25 -6.84
C GLY A 246 -8.49 11.70 -8.18
N GLN A 247 -8.18 12.93 -8.60
CA GLN A 247 -8.56 13.48 -9.92
C GLN A 247 -7.32 13.96 -10.67
N PRO A 248 -6.52 13.06 -11.29
CA PRO A 248 -5.25 13.43 -11.91
C PRO A 248 -5.42 14.32 -13.15
N GLU A 249 -6.48 14.11 -13.93
CA GLU A 249 -6.78 14.92 -15.12
C GLU A 249 -7.21 16.34 -14.73
N LEU A 250 -8.11 16.47 -13.76
CA LEU A 250 -8.52 17.79 -13.23
C LEU A 250 -7.39 18.48 -12.48
N LEU A 251 -6.51 17.74 -11.80
CA LEU A 251 -5.29 18.30 -11.20
C LEU A 251 -4.40 18.94 -12.29
N GLN A 252 -4.24 18.26 -13.42
CA GLN A 252 -3.45 18.77 -14.53
C GLN A 252 -4.04 20.08 -15.07
N GLU A 253 -5.36 20.13 -15.28
CA GLU A 253 -6.07 21.36 -15.69
C GLU A 253 -5.90 22.51 -14.67
N ILE A 254 -6.06 22.21 -13.37
CA ILE A 254 -5.83 23.17 -12.28
C ILE A 254 -4.40 23.72 -12.34
N LEU A 255 -3.41 22.85 -12.56
CA LEU A 255 -2.01 23.26 -12.63
C LEU A 255 -1.73 24.10 -13.88
N ASP A 256 -2.34 23.77 -15.02
CA ASP A 256 -2.18 24.52 -16.27
C ASP A 256 -2.72 25.95 -16.14
N LEU A 257 -3.78 26.15 -15.37
CA LEU A 257 -4.31 27.49 -15.04
C LEU A 257 -3.54 28.20 -13.92
N ALA A 258 -3.13 27.47 -12.88
CA ALA A 258 -2.49 28.05 -11.70
C ALA A 258 -1.02 28.42 -11.93
N ILE A 259 -0.28 27.68 -12.76
CA ILE A 259 1.15 27.91 -12.98
C ILE A 259 1.43 29.29 -13.58
N PRO A 260 0.74 29.74 -14.65
CA PRO A 260 0.91 31.09 -15.20
C PRO A 260 0.68 32.19 -14.15
N VAL A 261 -0.34 32.00 -13.30
CA VAL A 261 -0.69 32.96 -12.24
C VAL A 261 0.34 32.98 -11.11
N ARG A 262 0.86 31.81 -10.71
CA ARG A 262 1.77 31.66 -9.57
C ARG A 262 3.25 31.75 -9.96
N GLY A 263 3.56 31.78 -11.25
CA GLY A 263 4.90 31.90 -11.82
C GLY A 263 5.73 30.60 -11.88
N SER A 264 5.36 29.54 -11.15
CA SER A 264 6.03 28.24 -11.24
C SER A 264 5.19 27.09 -10.70
N ARG A 265 5.52 25.86 -11.12
CA ARG A 265 4.90 24.62 -10.59
C ARG A 265 5.05 24.51 -9.08
N ALA A 266 6.22 24.86 -8.53
CA ALA A 266 6.45 24.82 -7.09
C ALA A 266 5.58 25.84 -6.34
N ALA A 267 5.43 27.05 -6.87
CA ALA A 267 4.58 28.09 -6.28
C ALA A 267 3.08 27.76 -6.39
N ALA A 268 2.66 27.07 -7.46
CA ALA A 268 1.30 26.56 -7.61
C ALA A 268 0.99 25.50 -6.54
N PHE A 269 1.83 24.46 -6.40
CA PHE A 269 1.64 23.47 -5.34
C PHE A 269 1.70 24.09 -3.93
N LYS A 270 2.61 25.04 -3.69
CA LYS A 270 2.66 25.76 -2.41
C LYS A 270 1.34 26.44 -2.09
N TRP A 271 0.69 27.05 -3.08
CA TRP A 271 -0.66 27.62 -2.92
C TRP A 271 -1.70 26.54 -2.66
N MET A 272 -1.68 25.43 -3.40
CA MET A 272 -2.64 24.34 -3.21
C MET A 272 -2.54 23.71 -1.81
N GLU A 273 -1.37 23.77 -1.18
CA GLU A 273 -1.14 23.28 0.18
C GLU A 273 -1.56 24.26 1.29
N GLN A 274 -1.96 25.50 0.96
CA GLN A 274 -2.44 26.48 1.93
C GLN A 274 -3.96 26.49 2.05
N PRO A 275 -4.51 26.75 3.25
CA PRO A 275 -5.92 27.08 3.43
C PRO A 275 -6.35 28.24 2.51
N ASN A 276 -7.47 28.10 1.82
CA ASN A 276 -7.99 29.13 0.93
C ASN A 276 -9.35 29.63 1.42
N GLN A 277 -9.46 30.93 1.72
CA GLN A 277 -10.67 31.55 2.25
C GLN A 277 -11.87 31.45 1.28
N PHE A 278 -11.62 31.46 -0.03
CA PHE A 278 -12.66 31.32 -1.06
C PHE A 278 -13.11 29.87 -1.24
N LEU A 279 -12.40 28.92 -0.65
CA LEU A 279 -12.72 27.50 -0.61
C LEU A 279 -13.05 27.07 0.82
N SER A 280 -13.69 27.94 1.60
CA SER A 280 -14.13 27.66 2.98
C SER A 280 -13.00 27.27 3.94
N GLY A 281 -11.77 27.74 3.68
CA GLY A 281 -10.58 27.38 4.46
C GLY A 281 -9.98 26.02 4.11
N GLU A 282 -10.58 25.27 3.18
CA GLU A 282 -10.06 24.01 2.69
C GLU A 282 -8.82 24.24 1.81
N ARG A 283 -7.93 23.24 1.76
CA ARG A 283 -6.75 23.29 0.90
C ARG A 283 -7.11 22.77 -0.49
N PRO A 284 -6.80 23.50 -1.58
CA PRO A 284 -7.07 23.01 -2.93
C PRO A 284 -6.50 21.60 -3.19
N ILE A 285 -5.34 21.27 -2.61
CA ILE A 285 -4.71 19.96 -2.80
C ILE A 285 -5.53 18.80 -2.24
N GLU A 286 -6.34 19.03 -1.21
CA GLU A 286 -7.24 18.03 -0.60
C GLU A 286 -8.54 17.92 -1.38
N LEU A 287 -9.06 19.04 -1.88
CA LEU A 287 -10.26 19.09 -2.70
C LEU A 287 -10.09 18.32 -4.01
N VAL A 288 -8.88 18.27 -4.57
CA VAL A 288 -8.57 17.54 -5.81
C VAL A 288 -8.64 16.02 -5.66
N GLU A 289 -8.85 15.50 -4.44
CA GLU A 289 -9.08 14.07 -4.25
C GLU A 289 -10.50 13.63 -4.72
N THR A 290 -11.45 14.56 -4.93
CA THR A 290 -12.80 14.27 -5.47
C THR A 290 -13.13 15.13 -6.69
N ALA A 291 -13.99 14.63 -7.59
CA ALA A 291 -14.40 15.35 -8.80
C ALA A 291 -15.13 16.66 -8.47
N GLU A 292 -15.99 16.64 -7.45
CA GLU A 292 -16.70 17.82 -6.96
C GLU A 292 -15.72 18.86 -6.39
N GLY A 293 -14.78 18.44 -5.54
CA GLY A 293 -13.79 19.33 -4.96
C GLY A 293 -12.84 19.92 -6.01
N ALA A 294 -12.38 19.13 -6.97
CA ALA A 294 -11.56 19.61 -8.09
C ALA A 294 -12.32 20.64 -8.95
N THR A 295 -13.61 20.38 -9.23
CA THR A 295 -14.46 21.32 -9.98
C THR A 295 -14.61 22.65 -9.24
N ARG A 296 -14.80 22.61 -7.90
CA ARG A 296 -14.84 23.83 -7.06
C ARG A 296 -13.54 24.64 -7.16
N VAL A 297 -12.39 23.97 -7.19
CA VAL A 297 -11.08 24.63 -7.36
C VAL A 297 -10.96 25.28 -8.75
N LEU A 298 -11.38 24.58 -9.81
CA LEU A 298 -11.38 25.13 -11.18
C LEU A 298 -12.28 26.36 -11.30
N GLN A 299 -13.51 26.29 -10.77
CA GLN A 299 -14.46 27.41 -10.77
C GLN A 299 -13.88 28.65 -10.07
N TYR A 300 -13.20 28.45 -8.94
CA TYR A 300 -12.48 29.52 -8.24
C TYR A 300 -11.40 30.14 -9.12
N ILE A 301 -10.54 29.33 -9.75
CA ILE A 301 -9.45 29.84 -10.61
C ILE A 301 -10.02 30.61 -11.81
N HIS A 302 -11.04 30.08 -12.48
CA HIS A 302 -11.68 30.78 -13.61
C HIS A 302 -12.30 32.10 -13.21
N SER A 303 -12.99 32.15 -12.06
CA SER A 303 -13.59 33.38 -11.54
C SER A 303 -12.53 34.42 -11.19
N TRP A 304 -11.39 33.99 -10.63
CA TRP A 304 -10.27 34.89 -10.34
C TRP A 304 -9.62 35.43 -11.61
N ILE A 305 -9.40 34.58 -12.63
CA ILE A 305 -8.82 35.00 -13.91
C ILE A 305 -9.72 36.03 -14.60
N ALA A 306 -11.04 35.76 -14.68
CA ALA A 306 -11.99 36.69 -15.29
C ALA A 306 -11.98 38.07 -14.59
N GLN A 307 -11.90 38.10 -13.26
CA GLN A 307 -11.80 39.36 -12.50
C GLN A 307 -10.50 40.13 -12.75
N GLN A 308 -9.40 39.44 -13.09
CA GLN A 308 -8.14 40.10 -13.44
C GLN A 308 -8.13 40.64 -14.86
N GLU A 309 -8.83 40.01 -15.80
CA GLU A 309 -8.98 40.50 -17.18
C GLU A 309 -9.90 41.73 -17.28
N GLU A 310 -10.80 41.92 -16.31
CA GLU A 310 -11.68 43.09 -16.19
C GLU A 310 -11.01 44.30 -15.48
N LEU A 311 -9.81 44.14 -14.93
CA LEU A 311 -9.05 45.23 -14.31
C LEU A 311 -8.24 45.98 -15.38
N PRO A 312 -8.41 47.32 -15.53
CA PRO A 312 -7.85 48.10 -16.63
C PRO A 312 -6.33 48.27 -16.62
#